data_AF-A0A6P7GAK1-F1
#
_entry.id   AF-A0A6P7GAK1-F1
#
_cell.length_a   1.000
_cell.length_b   1.000
_cell.length_c   1.000
_cell.angle_alpha   90.00
_cell.angle_beta   90.00
_cell.angle_gamma   90.00
#
_symmetry.space_group_name_H-M   'P 1'
#
loop_
_entity.id
_entity.type
_entity.pdbx_description
1 polymer ?
#
loop_
_entity_poly.entity_id
_entity_poly.type
_entity_poly.pdbx_seq_one_letter_code
_entity_poly.pdbx_strand_id
1 'polypeptide(L)'
;MKVVQQEQTLPIDNLDIVQKVTHFIIVEFETDTDITNIKKSSIFVEGSLGLPTQSHFVWFRAAHKKLPKLKQIKSACLTVEHGTAIKEEETIKEMLSKSENISDQIKTLHEITKLNDVGTRLRFLTALQIEDAVNGMFPHAVSYPFGSSVNGYGKMGCDLDLFLKLAADKVKLLI
;
A
#
# COMPACT_ATOMS: atom_id res chain seq x y z
N MET A 1 -12.10 7.53 -8.32
CA MET A 1 -11.56 6.17 -8.03
C MET A 1 -10.26 5.99 -8.80
N LYS A 2 -9.12 6.16 -8.14
CA LYS A 2 -7.83 5.70 -8.67
C LYS A 2 -7.59 4.30 -8.13
N VAL A 3 -7.31 3.36 -9.04
CA VAL A 3 -7.06 1.96 -8.74
C VAL A 3 -5.59 1.76 -9.00
N VAL A 4 -4.82 1.49 -7.95
CA VAL A 4 -3.42 1.12 -8.13
C VAL A 4 -3.20 -0.29 -7.63
N GLN A 5 -2.60 -1.11 -8.47
CA GLN A 5 -2.37 -2.51 -8.18
C GLN A 5 -0.98 -2.74 -7.63
N GLN A 6 -0.90 -3.65 -6.67
CA GLN A 6 0.35 -4.14 -6.13
C GLN A 6 0.32 -5.66 -6.18
N GLU A 7 1.37 -6.23 -6.75
CA GLU A 7 1.66 -7.66 -6.67
C GLU A 7 2.68 -7.84 -5.55
N GLN A 8 2.32 -8.60 -4.51
CA GLN A 8 3.24 -9.01 -3.46
C GLN A 8 3.38 -10.53 -3.48
N THR A 9 4.61 -11.00 -3.55
CA THR A 9 4.99 -12.38 -3.27
C THR A 9 5.36 -12.49 -1.79
N LEU A 10 4.61 -13.27 -1.01
CA LEU A 10 4.99 -13.60 0.35
C LEU A 10 6.00 -14.75 0.32
N PRO A 11 7.18 -14.64 0.95
CA PRO A 11 8.03 -15.80 1.18
C PRO A 11 7.34 -16.70 2.21
N ILE A 12 7.02 -17.92 1.82
CA ILE A 12 6.58 -18.97 2.75
C ILE A 12 7.69 -20.00 2.79
N ASP A 13 8.40 -20.05 3.91
CA ASP A 13 9.39 -21.09 4.17
C ASP A 13 8.68 -22.45 4.32
N ASN A 14 9.09 -23.40 3.48
CA ASN A 14 8.80 -24.84 3.55
C ASN A 14 7.32 -25.26 3.57
N LEU A 15 6.70 -25.40 2.39
CA LEU A 15 5.98 -26.59 1.95
C LEU A 15 5.60 -26.39 0.48
N ASP A 16 5.66 -27.44 -0.36
CA ASP A 16 5.25 -27.44 -1.77
C ASP A 16 3.80 -26.95 -1.96
N ILE A 17 3.60 -25.64 -1.96
CA ILE A 17 2.33 -24.98 -2.18
C ILE A 17 2.58 -23.93 -3.24
N VAL A 18 1.91 -24.11 -4.37
CA VAL A 18 1.78 -23.14 -5.47
C VAL A 18 1.80 -21.72 -4.91
N GLN A 19 2.83 -20.94 -5.24
CA GLN A 19 3.00 -19.56 -4.80
C GLN A 19 1.75 -18.77 -5.19
N LYS A 20 0.88 -18.52 -4.21
CA LYS A 20 -0.43 -17.91 -4.46
C LYS A 20 -0.24 -16.43 -4.68
N VAL A 21 -0.19 -16.03 -5.95
CA VAL A 21 -0.19 -14.62 -6.34
C VAL A 21 -1.44 -13.97 -5.78
N THR A 22 -1.24 -12.95 -4.94
CA THR A 22 -2.31 -12.18 -4.33
C THR A 22 -2.25 -10.78 -4.90
N HIS A 23 -3.33 -10.35 -5.53
CA HIS A 23 -3.43 -9.01 -6.10
C HIS A 23 -4.06 -8.07 -5.09
N PHE A 24 -3.36 -7.00 -4.74
CA PHE A 24 -3.90 -5.92 -3.93
C PHE A 24 -4.31 -4.75 -4.82
N ILE A 25 -5.38 -4.08 -4.40
CA ILE A 25 -5.87 -2.86 -5.05
C ILE A 25 -5.98 -1.79 -3.97
N ILE A 26 -5.34 -0.66 -4.20
CA ILE A 26 -5.51 0.54 -3.40
C ILE A 26 -6.65 1.34 -4.01
N VAL A 27 -7.64 1.69 -3.18
CA VAL A 27 -8.79 2.51 -3.56
C VAL A 27 -8.82 3.75 -2.68
N GLU A 28 -8.72 4.92 -3.30
CA GLU A 28 -8.89 6.21 -2.64
C GLU A 28 -10.30 6.73 -2.94
N PHE A 29 -11.05 6.99 -1.86
CA PHE A 29 -12.40 7.55 -1.92
C PHE A 29 -12.36 9.06 -1.73
N GLU A 30 -13.34 9.76 -2.31
CA GLU A 30 -13.44 11.22 -2.17
C GLU A 30 -13.98 11.61 -0.78
N THR A 31 -14.78 10.75 -0.16
CA THR A 31 -15.43 11.04 1.13
C THR A 31 -15.27 9.91 2.14
N ASP A 32 -15.17 10.28 3.42
CA ASP A 32 -15.15 9.31 4.54
C ASP A 32 -16.47 8.54 4.70
N THR A 33 -17.56 9.11 4.17
CA THR A 33 -18.88 8.46 4.19
C THR A 33 -18.87 7.18 3.36
N ASP A 34 -18.16 7.17 2.23
CA ASP A 34 -18.03 6.00 1.37
C ASP A 34 -17.30 4.86 2.08
N ILE A 35 -16.20 5.19 2.76
CA ILE A 35 -15.42 4.23 3.56
C ILE A 35 -16.31 3.65 4.66
N THR A 36 -17.06 4.50 5.36
CA THR A 36 -17.99 4.08 6.42
C THR A 36 -19.07 3.15 5.89
N ASN A 37 -19.63 3.43 4.71
CA ASN A 37 -20.66 2.62 4.07
C ASN A 37 -20.13 1.25 3.62
N ILE A 38 -18.90 1.19 3.10
CA ILE A 38 -18.23 -0.07 2.75
C ILE A 38 -17.95 -0.88 4.00
N LYS A 39 -17.42 -0.24 5.04
CA LYS A 39 -17.15 -0.84 6.35
C LYS A 39 -18.43 -1.44 6.98
N LYS A 40 -19.58 -0.74 6.87
CA LYS A 40 -20.89 -1.21 7.36
C LYS A 40 -21.51 -2.34 6.54
N SER A 41 -21.23 -2.39 5.23
CA SER A 41 -21.74 -3.44 4.33
C SER A 41 -20.81 -4.67 4.25
N SER A 42 -19.65 -4.61 4.90
CA SER A 42 -18.68 -5.70 4.97
C SER A 42 -19.01 -6.69 6.09
N ILE A 43 -18.51 -7.92 5.95
CA ILE A 43 -18.64 -8.98 6.95
C ILE A 43 -17.27 -9.43 7.44
N PHE A 44 -17.21 -9.93 8.67
CA PHE A 44 -16.01 -10.59 9.17
C PHE A 44 -15.76 -11.90 8.41
N VAL A 45 -14.49 -12.27 8.28
CA VAL A 45 -14.10 -13.52 7.63
C VAL A 45 -14.52 -14.70 8.51
N GLU A 46 -15.57 -15.40 8.09
CA GLU A 46 -16.04 -16.64 8.73
C GLU A 46 -14.92 -17.69 8.78
N GLY A 47 -14.77 -18.34 9.93
CA GLY A 47 -13.81 -19.43 10.14
C GLY A 47 -12.38 -18.99 10.50
N SER A 48 -12.12 -17.68 10.64
CA SER A 48 -10.86 -17.23 11.25
C SER A 48 -10.93 -17.33 12.78
N LEU A 49 -9.94 -17.97 13.39
CA LEU A 49 -9.78 -18.07 14.86
C LEU A 49 -9.37 -16.73 15.52
N GLY A 50 -9.45 -15.62 14.79
CA GLY A 50 -8.93 -14.31 15.19
C GLY A 50 -9.96 -13.41 15.87
N LEU A 51 -9.47 -12.36 16.53
CA LEU A 51 -10.32 -11.31 17.07
C LEU A 51 -11.00 -10.54 15.92
N PRO A 52 -12.33 -10.30 16.00
CA PRO A 52 -13.04 -9.52 14.99
C PRO A 52 -12.59 -8.06 15.07
N THR A 53 -11.71 -7.66 14.15
CA THR A 53 -11.19 -6.29 14.05
C THR A 53 -11.59 -5.69 12.72
N GLN A 54 -12.08 -4.46 12.75
CA GLN A 54 -12.40 -3.71 11.55
C GLN A 54 -11.11 -3.03 11.05
N SER A 55 -10.83 -3.16 9.76
CA SER A 55 -9.63 -2.57 9.15
C SER A 55 -9.97 -1.92 7.81
N HIS A 56 -8.98 -1.30 7.18
CA HIS A 56 -9.08 -0.79 5.81
C HIS A 56 -8.84 -1.89 4.76
N PHE A 57 -8.53 -3.12 5.18
CA PHE A 57 -8.34 -4.27 4.30
C PHE A 57 -9.67 -5.01 4.10
N VAL A 58 -10.10 -5.07 2.84
CA VAL A 58 -11.31 -5.79 2.44
C VAL A 58 -10.97 -6.88 1.43
N TRP A 59 -11.64 -8.03 1.56
CA TRP A 59 -11.47 -9.15 0.66
C TRP A 59 -12.73 -9.34 -0.18
N PHE A 60 -12.61 -9.22 -1.49
CA PHE A 60 -13.71 -9.52 -2.39
C PHE A 60 -13.93 -11.04 -2.46
N ARG A 61 -15.13 -11.49 -2.08
CA ARG A 61 -15.57 -12.85 -2.33
C ARG A 61 -16.41 -12.88 -3.61
N ALA A 62 -16.17 -13.87 -4.46
CA ALA A 62 -17.03 -14.12 -5.60
C ALA A 62 -18.46 -14.43 -5.10
N ALA A 63 -19.46 -13.78 -5.68
CA ALA A 63 -20.84 -14.00 -5.27
C ALA A 63 -21.25 -15.46 -5.51
N HIS A 64 -21.82 -16.11 -4.48
CA HIS A 64 -22.35 -17.47 -4.60
C HIS A 64 -23.60 -17.55 -5.50
N LYS A 65 -24.29 -16.42 -5.73
CA LYS A 65 -25.42 -16.35 -6.66
C LYS A 65 -24.90 -16.03 -8.06
N LYS A 66 -25.44 -16.73 -9.07
CA LYS A 66 -25.20 -16.44 -10.49
C LYS A 66 -25.68 -15.02 -10.79
N LEU A 67 -24.78 -14.04 -10.64
CA LEU A 67 -24.98 -12.70 -11.16
C LEU A 67 -25.14 -12.81 -12.69
N PRO A 68 -25.96 -11.96 -13.33
CA PRO A 68 -25.99 -11.88 -14.78
C PRO A 68 -24.55 -11.73 -15.25
N LYS A 69 -24.12 -12.60 -16.18
CA LYS A 69 -22.77 -12.55 -16.73
C LYS A 69 -22.58 -11.14 -17.30
N LEU A 70 -21.89 -10.27 -16.57
CA LEU A 70 -21.32 -9.06 -17.13
C LEU A 70 -20.54 -9.53 -18.36
N LYS A 71 -20.78 -8.91 -19.52
CA LYS A 71 -20.08 -9.27 -20.76
C LYS A 71 -18.60 -9.27 -20.44
N GLN A 72 -18.02 -10.46 -20.31
CA GLN A 72 -16.64 -10.63 -19.93
C GLN A 72 -15.84 -10.03 -21.08
N ILE A 73 -15.29 -8.84 -20.85
CA ILE A 73 -14.41 -8.18 -21.81
C ILE A 73 -13.21 -9.12 -21.88
N LYS A 74 -13.09 -9.85 -23.00
CA LYS A 74 -12.06 -10.90 -23.20
C LYS A 74 -10.61 -10.35 -23.09
N SER A 75 -10.45 -9.04 -22.93
CA SER A 75 -9.17 -8.32 -22.87
C SER A 75 -8.94 -7.51 -21.59
N ALA A 76 -9.76 -7.66 -20.54
CA ALA A 76 -9.53 -6.94 -19.29
C ALA A 76 -8.33 -7.56 -18.54
N CYS A 77 -7.12 -7.13 -18.91
CA CYS A 77 -5.91 -7.42 -18.16
C CYS A 77 -5.73 -6.34 -17.09
N LEU A 78 -5.50 -6.78 -15.87
CA LEU A 78 -5.15 -5.92 -14.75
C LEU A 78 -3.68 -5.53 -14.89
N THR A 79 -3.39 -4.24 -15.03
CA THR A 79 -2.02 -3.72 -15.20
C THR A 79 -1.54 -3.04 -13.93
N VAL A 80 -0.31 -3.35 -13.53
CA VAL A 80 0.38 -2.67 -12.44
C VAL A 80 0.85 -1.30 -12.91
N GLU A 81 0.15 -0.25 -12.50
CA GLU A 81 0.62 1.12 -12.68
C GLU A 81 1.47 1.55 -11.48
N HIS A 82 2.72 1.99 -11.72
CA HIS A 82 3.61 2.51 -10.69
C HIS A 82 3.78 1.57 -9.48
N GLY A 83 3.98 0.28 -9.74
CA GLY A 83 4.15 -0.75 -8.71
C GLY A 83 5.30 -0.46 -7.73
N THR A 84 5.34 -1.23 -6.65
CA THR A 84 6.33 -1.01 -5.58
C THR A 84 7.61 -1.84 -5.72
N ALA A 85 7.79 -2.52 -6.86
CA ALA A 85 8.93 -3.39 -7.07
C ALA A 85 10.24 -2.57 -7.07
N ILE A 86 11.20 -3.02 -6.26
CA ILE A 86 12.55 -2.47 -6.26
C ILE A 86 13.25 -2.98 -7.50
N LYS A 87 13.94 -2.10 -8.22
CA LYS A 87 14.71 -2.50 -9.40
C LYS A 87 15.99 -3.20 -8.99
N GLU A 88 16.31 -4.28 -9.69
CA GLU A 88 17.56 -5.01 -9.52
C GLU A 88 18.76 -4.16 -9.94
N GLU A 89 19.89 -4.38 -9.27
CA GLU A 89 21.13 -3.62 -9.48
C GLU A 89 21.61 -3.68 -10.94
N GLU A 90 21.52 -4.84 -11.58
CA GLU A 90 21.91 -5.02 -12.98
C GLU A 90 21.02 -4.21 -13.94
N THR A 91 19.71 -4.16 -13.69
CA THR A 91 18.79 -3.33 -14.47
C THR A 91 19.08 -1.84 -14.27
N ILE A 92 19.48 -1.44 -13.05
CA ILE A 92 19.91 -0.07 -12.78
C ILE A 92 21.16 0.26 -13.59
N LYS A 93 22.21 -0.58 -13.52
CA LYS A 93 23.45 -0.41 -14.30
C LYS A 93 23.18 -0.28 -15.79
N GLU A 94 22.30 -1.12 -16.34
CA GLU A 94 21.93 -1.08 -17.76
C GLU A 94 21.22 0.21 -18.16
N MET A 95 20.39 0.80 -17.30
CA MET A 95 19.75 2.09 -17.59
C MET A 95 20.74 3.25 -17.47
N LEU A 96 21.68 3.20 -16.52
CA LEU A 96 22.69 4.24 -16.34
C LEU A 96 23.72 4.25 -17.47
N SER A 97 24.06 3.10 -18.06
CA SER A 97 24.99 3.02 -19.18
C SER A 97 24.45 3.66 -20.47
N LYS A 98 23.13 3.82 -20.58
CA LYS A 98 22.44 4.46 -21.71
C LYS A 98 22.36 5.99 -21.60
N SER A 99 22.80 6.57 -20.49
CA SER A 99 22.80 8.03 -20.28
C SER A 99 23.98 8.70 -20.98
N GLU A 100 23.78 9.90 -21.52
CA GLU A 100 24.80 10.63 -22.29
C GLU A 100 25.93 11.20 -21.42
N ASN A 101 25.64 11.55 -20.17
CA ASN A 101 26.59 12.15 -19.25
C ASN A 101 26.25 11.82 -17.77
N ILE A 102 27.16 12.16 -16.86
CA ILE A 102 27.00 11.90 -15.42
C ILE A 102 25.77 12.60 -14.82
N SER A 103 25.44 13.82 -15.28
CA SER A 103 24.26 14.51 -14.78
C SER A 103 22.98 13.75 -15.12
N ASP A 104 22.91 13.15 -16.30
CA ASP A 104 21.74 12.36 -16.72
C ASP A 104 21.71 10.99 -16.05
N GLN A 105 22.87 10.41 -15.72
CA GLN A 105 22.95 9.23 -14.85
C GLN A 105 22.35 9.51 -13.47
N ILE A 106 22.71 10.65 -12.85
CA ILE A 106 22.18 11.02 -11.52
C ILE A 106 20.66 11.22 -11.58
N LYS A 107 20.14 11.92 -12.59
CA LYS A 107 18.69 12.09 -12.78
C LYS A 107 17.99 10.76 -12.99
N THR A 108 18.53 9.91 -13.87
CA THR A 108 17.97 8.58 -14.16
C THR A 108 17.96 7.73 -12.89
N LEU A 109 19.05 7.69 -12.13
CA LEU A 109 19.13 6.96 -10.87
C LEU A 109 18.08 7.44 -9.87
N HIS A 110 17.92 8.75 -9.73
CA HIS A 110 16.89 9.32 -8.86
C HIS A 110 15.49 8.91 -9.32
N GLU A 111 15.15 9.09 -10.59
CA GLU A 111 13.82 8.80 -11.12
C GLU A 111 13.41 7.33 -10.99
N ILE A 112 14.34 6.40 -11.17
CA ILE A 112 14.06 4.96 -11.11
C ILE A 112 14.09 4.39 -9.68
N THR A 113 14.72 5.08 -8.72
CA THR A 113 14.84 4.59 -7.34
C THR A 113 14.01 5.35 -6.33
N LYS A 114 13.56 6.58 -6.63
CA LYS A 114 12.77 7.40 -5.72
C LYS A 114 11.48 6.71 -5.31
N LEU A 115 11.04 6.99 -4.09
CA LEU A 115 9.73 6.61 -3.60
C LEU A 115 8.65 7.21 -4.52
N ASN A 116 7.82 6.35 -5.09
CA ASN A 116 6.74 6.78 -5.99
C ASN A 116 5.45 7.11 -5.23
N ASP A 117 4.47 7.67 -5.95
CA ASP A 117 3.16 8.07 -5.40
C ASP A 117 2.44 6.90 -4.70
N VAL A 118 2.50 5.70 -5.29
CA VAL A 118 1.87 4.48 -4.75
C VAL A 118 2.53 4.06 -3.44
N GLY A 119 3.86 3.99 -3.42
CA GLY A 119 4.63 3.67 -2.23
C GLY A 119 4.39 4.69 -1.12
N THR A 120 4.24 5.97 -1.48
CA THR A 120 3.87 7.02 -0.53
C THR A 120 2.47 6.77 0.03
N ARG A 121 1.45 6.59 -0.81
CA ARG A 121 0.07 6.29 -0.35
C ARG A 121 0.01 5.06 0.55
N LEU A 122 0.72 3.98 0.23
CA LEU A 122 0.78 2.78 1.06
C LEU A 122 1.37 3.02 2.44
N ARG A 123 2.38 3.88 2.55
CA ARG A 123 2.98 4.25 3.84
C ARG A 123 2.00 5.03 4.71
N PHE A 124 1.26 5.98 4.13
CA PHE A 124 0.22 6.71 4.85
C PHE A 124 -0.97 5.81 5.23
N LEU A 125 -1.38 4.90 4.36
CA LEU A 125 -2.41 3.90 4.68
C LEU A 125 -1.95 2.97 5.82
N THR A 126 -0.67 2.60 5.83
CA THR A 126 -0.08 1.79 6.91
C THR A 126 -0.06 2.57 8.23
N ALA A 127 0.30 3.86 8.21
CA ALA A 127 0.24 4.72 9.39
C ALA A 127 -1.18 4.81 9.95
N LEU A 128 -2.18 5.01 9.09
CA LEU A 128 -3.59 5.00 9.46
C LEU A 128 -4.03 3.64 10.05
N GLN A 129 -3.54 2.53 9.50
CA GLN A 129 -3.85 1.19 10.02
C GLN A 129 -3.28 0.97 11.42
N ILE A 130 -2.10 1.52 11.73
CA ILE A 130 -1.52 1.50 13.07
C ILE A 130 -2.34 2.35 14.03
N GLU A 131 -2.79 3.54 13.60
CA GLU A 131 -3.68 4.41 14.36
C GLU A 131 -4.98 3.69 14.74
N ASP A 132 -5.67 3.10 13.77
CA ASP A 132 -6.89 2.31 13.98
C ASP A 132 -6.69 1.15 14.95
N ALA A 133 -5.53 0.47 14.87
CA ALA A 133 -5.24 -0.70 15.71
C ALA A 133 -5.12 -0.35 17.20
N VAL A 134 -4.65 0.86 17.52
CA VAL A 134 -4.45 1.30 18.92
C VAL A 134 -5.59 2.19 19.43
N ASN A 135 -6.49 2.64 18.55
CA ASN A 135 -7.55 3.60 18.85
C ASN A 135 -8.47 3.14 20.01
N GLY A 136 -8.67 1.83 20.18
CA GLY A 136 -9.46 1.29 21.29
C GLY A 136 -8.84 1.53 22.68
N MET A 137 -7.51 1.57 22.77
CA MET A 137 -6.79 1.86 24.02
C MET A 137 -6.42 3.34 24.14
N PHE A 138 -6.15 3.98 23.01
CA PHE A 138 -5.71 5.36 22.91
C PHE A 138 -6.59 6.11 21.88
N PRO A 139 -7.76 6.62 22.30
CA PRO A 139 -8.74 7.24 21.38
C PRO A 139 -8.26 8.51 20.66
N HIS A 140 -7.12 9.04 21.07
CA HIS A 140 -6.49 10.24 20.52
C HIS A 140 -5.12 9.93 19.91
N ALA A 141 -4.85 8.65 19.65
CA ALA A 141 -3.64 8.25 18.96
C ALA A 141 -3.60 8.84 17.56
N VAL A 142 -2.43 9.35 17.15
CA VAL A 142 -2.16 9.76 15.78
C VAL A 142 -0.81 9.21 15.35
N SER A 143 -0.76 8.58 14.18
CA SER A 143 0.47 8.00 13.63
C SER A 143 1.00 8.87 12.49
N TYR A 144 2.20 9.42 12.67
CA TYR A 144 2.84 10.28 11.68
C TYR A 144 4.02 9.58 11.00
N PRO A 145 3.98 9.38 9.67
CA PRO A 145 5.19 9.03 8.91
C PRO A 145 6.24 10.13 9.05
N PHE A 146 7.49 9.75 9.30
CA PHE A 146 8.62 10.68 9.31
C PHE A 146 9.81 10.13 8.50
N GLY A 147 10.91 10.87 8.49
CA GLY A 147 12.15 10.44 7.85
C GLY A 147 12.03 10.34 6.33
N SER A 148 12.54 9.24 5.79
CA SER A 148 12.63 8.99 4.34
C SER A 148 11.27 8.98 3.63
N SER A 149 10.18 8.74 4.37
CA SER A 149 8.82 8.71 3.84
C SER A 149 8.27 10.09 3.46
N VAL A 150 8.82 11.18 3.99
CA VAL A 150 8.27 12.53 3.83
C VAL A 150 9.31 13.61 3.50
N ASN A 151 10.61 13.31 3.61
CA ASN A 151 11.70 14.29 3.42
C ASN A 151 12.12 14.52 1.96
N GLY A 152 11.51 13.85 0.99
CA GLY A 152 11.83 13.96 -0.44
C GLY A 152 13.04 13.12 -0.91
N TYR A 153 13.74 12.42 -0.02
CA TYR A 153 14.87 11.55 -0.34
C TYR A 153 14.54 10.05 -0.23
N GLY A 154 13.26 9.71 -0.02
CA GLY A 154 12.79 8.34 0.05
C GLY A 154 13.12 7.55 -1.20
N LYS A 155 13.53 6.29 -1.03
CA LYS A 155 13.73 5.32 -2.11
C LYS A 155 12.73 4.18 -2.00
N MET A 156 12.43 3.52 -3.11
CA MET A 156 11.68 2.27 -3.08
C MET A 156 12.40 1.25 -2.18
N GLY A 157 11.65 0.61 -1.28
CA GLY A 157 12.19 -0.38 -0.35
C GLY A 157 12.82 0.15 0.93
N CYS A 158 12.88 1.47 1.15
CA CYS A 158 13.31 1.98 2.46
C CYS A 158 12.25 1.76 3.54
N ASP A 159 12.66 1.84 4.80
CA ASP A 159 11.79 1.62 5.95
C ASP A 159 10.67 2.67 6.04
N LEU A 160 9.60 2.30 6.76
CA LEU A 160 8.54 3.20 7.18
C LEU A 160 8.73 3.56 8.65
N ASP A 161 9.28 4.73 8.89
CA ASP A 161 9.43 5.29 10.23
C ASP A 161 8.12 5.98 10.68
N LEU A 162 7.59 5.58 11.83
CA LEU A 162 6.34 6.11 12.40
C LEU A 162 6.56 6.72 13.78
N PHE A 163 6.04 7.93 13.97
CA PHE A 163 5.94 8.58 15.28
C PHE A 163 4.49 8.47 15.76
N LEU A 164 4.29 7.73 16.86
CA LEU A 164 2.97 7.52 17.44
C LEU A 164 2.74 8.49 18.61
N LYS A 165 1.83 9.44 18.42
CA LYS A 165 1.41 10.37 19.46
C LYS A 165 0.15 9.83 20.14
N LEU A 166 0.19 9.58 21.45
CA LEU A 166 -0.93 8.96 22.18
C LEU A 166 -1.83 9.93 22.97
N ALA A 167 -1.36 11.16 23.21
CA ALA A 167 -2.05 12.14 24.06
C ALA A 167 -2.69 13.27 23.25
N ALA A 168 -3.82 13.79 23.73
CA ALA A 168 -4.56 14.90 23.11
C ALA A 168 -3.84 16.26 23.20
N ASP A 169 -2.79 16.37 24.03
CA ASP A 169 -2.18 17.66 24.32
C ASP A 169 -1.52 18.28 23.09
N LYS A 170 -1.68 19.62 22.98
CA LYS A 170 -1.03 20.45 21.98
C LYS A 170 0.48 20.51 22.22
N VAL A 171 1.19 19.43 21.91
CA VAL A 171 2.61 19.54 21.61
C VAL A 171 2.70 20.30 20.30
N LYS A 172 3.14 21.57 20.35
CA LYS A 172 3.61 22.29 19.17
C LYS A 172 4.71 21.43 18.57
N LEU A 173 4.43 20.77 17.45
CA LEU A 173 5.47 20.23 16.59
C LEU A 173 6.21 21.44 16.02
N LEU A 174 7.35 21.76 16.62
CA LEU A 174 8.35 22.64 16.01
C LEU A 174 9.05 21.78 14.95
N ILE A 175 8.52 21.82 13.73
CA ILE A 175 9.21 21.40 12.52
C ILE A 175 9.29 22.63 11.63
#